data_AF-A0A1Q7PGN1-F1
#
_entry.id   AF-A0A1Q7PGN1-F1
#
_cell.length_a   1.000
_cell.length_b   1.000
_cell.length_c   1.000
_cell.angle_alpha   90.00
_cell.angle_beta   90.00
_cell.angle_gamma   90.00
#
_symmetry.space_group_name_H-M   'P 1'
#
loop_
_entity.id
_entity.type
_entity.pdbx_description
1 polymer ?
#
loop_
_entity_poly.entity_id
_entity_poly.type
_entity_poly.pdbx_seq_one_letter_code
_entity_poly.pdbx_strand_id
1 'polypeptide(L)'
;MRPLAKVGLVGAGYIGAFALASAVLTVYVAATSGPDRQGYDGMFAFGDSLLFLAVFGVAAVVPSCAALFFLRPYRSFWSALSVTAVVVATTAVAAFFDYLASQGADAHSVANAWSALAVRRF
;
A
#
# COMPACT_ATOMS: atom_id res chain seq x y z
N MET A 1 7.72 -24.97 23.33
CA MET A 1 7.42 -25.12 21.88
C MET A 1 8.66 -24.74 21.08
N ARG A 2 9.07 -25.56 20.11
CA ARG A 2 10.26 -25.28 19.27
C ARG A 2 10.04 -23.98 18.46
N PRO A 3 11.07 -23.16 18.23
CA PRO A 3 10.93 -21.89 17.48
C PRO A 3 10.38 -22.13 16.06
N LEU A 4 10.73 -23.25 15.43
CA LEU A 4 10.18 -23.71 14.15
C LEU A 4 8.65 -23.86 14.15
N ALA A 5 8.04 -24.28 15.26
CA ALA A 5 6.59 -24.43 15.34
C ALA A 5 5.87 -23.06 15.38
N LYS A 6 6.50 -22.03 15.96
CA LYS A 6 5.96 -20.67 15.95
C LYS A 6 6.02 -20.05 14.56
N VAL A 7 7.14 -20.26 13.85
CA VAL A 7 7.30 -19.81 12.46
C VAL A 7 6.30 -20.53 11.55
N GLY A 8 6.12 -21.84 11.73
CA GLY A 8 5.13 -22.62 10.98
C GLY A 8 3.69 -22.14 11.21
N LEU A 9 3.33 -21.78 12.44
CA LEU A 9 2.00 -21.26 12.77
C LEU A 9 1.73 -19.89 12.13
N VAL A 10 2.72 -18.98 12.16
CA VAL A 10 2.61 -17.67 11.50
C VAL A 10 2.53 -17.83 9.99
N GLY A 11 3.38 -18.70 9.42
CA GLY A 11 3.35 -19.01 7.99
C GLY A 11 2.01 -19.59 7.55
N ALA A 12 1.45 -20.53 8.31
CA ALA A 12 0.11 -21.07 8.06
C ALA A 12 -0.98 -19.98 8.12
N GLY A 13 -0.86 -19.01 9.03
CA GLY A 13 -1.76 -17.87 9.11
C GLY A 13 -1.71 -16.96 7.88
N TYR A 14 -0.52 -16.71 7.32
CA TYR A 14 -0.37 -15.96 6.07
C TYR A 14 -0.94 -16.71 4.86
N ILE A 15 -0.72 -18.03 4.80
CA ILE A 15 -1.33 -18.88 3.76
C ILE A 15 -2.87 -18.81 3.85
N GLY A 16 -3.42 -18.86 5.06
CA GLY A 16 -4.86 -18.70 5.29
C GLY A 16 -5.39 -17.34 4.87
N ALA A 17 -4.68 -16.25 5.19
CA ALA A 17 -5.05 -14.89 4.78
C ALA A 17 -5.01 -14.72 3.25
N PHE A 18 -4.01 -15.32 2.59
CA PHE A 18 -3.92 -15.35 1.13
C PHE A 18 -5.09 -16.11 0.50
N ALA A 19 -5.39 -17.30 1.03
CA ALA A 19 -6.52 -18.10 0.57
C ALA A 19 -7.85 -17.34 0.72
N LEU A 20 -8.06 -16.67 1.85
CA LEU A 20 -9.26 -15.88 2.11
C LEU A 20 -9.38 -14.69 1.14
N ALA A 21 -8.30 -13.94 0.93
CA ALA A 21 -8.29 -12.84 -0.03
C ALA A 21 -8.56 -13.32 -1.45
N SER A 22 -8.00 -14.46 -1.84
CA SER A 22 -8.25 -15.06 -3.15
C SER A 22 -9.71 -15.49 -3.32
N ALA A 23 -10.34 -16.06 -2.28
CA ALA A 23 -11.73 -16.47 -2.31
C ALA A 23 -12.69 -15.28 -2.40
N VAL A 24 -12.41 -14.19 -1.68
CA VAL A 24 -13.20 -12.95 -1.77
C VAL A 24 -13.10 -12.36 -3.17
N LEU A 25 -11.88 -12.33 -3.73
CA LEU A 25 -11.67 -11.81 -5.08
C LEU A 25 -12.42 -12.64 -6.14
N THR A 26 -12.36 -13.97 -6.08
CA THR A 26 -13.05 -14.84 -7.05
C THR A 26 -14.57 -14.68 -6.98
N VAL A 27 -15.13 -14.56 -5.78
CA VAL A 27 -16.57 -14.28 -5.59
C VAL A 27 -16.93 -12.90 -6.15
N TYR A 28 -16.11 -11.87 -5.90
CA TYR A 28 -16.33 -10.52 -6.41
C TYR A 28 -16.33 -10.47 -7.94
N VAL A 29 -15.34 -11.10 -8.57
CA VAL A 29 -15.23 -11.21 -10.03
C VAL A 29 -16.43 -11.96 -10.58
N ALA A 30 -16.79 -13.11 -10.01
CA ALA A 30 -17.94 -13.90 -10.45
C ALA A 30 -19.27 -13.12 -10.37
N ALA A 31 -19.45 -12.31 -9.32
CA ALA A 31 -20.64 -11.47 -9.14
C ALA A 31 -20.70 -10.26 -10.09
N THR A 32 -19.55 -9.81 -10.62
CA THR A 32 -19.43 -8.55 -11.40
C THR A 32 -19.03 -8.82 -12.87
N SER A 33 -19.06 -10.07 -13.32
CA SER A 33 -18.69 -10.48 -14.68
C SER A 33 -19.80 -10.13 -15.68
N GLY A 34 -19.78 -8.89 -16.20
CA GLY A 34 -20.68 -8.40 -17.25
C GLY A 34 -19.95 -7.97 -18.53
N PRO A 35 -20.68 -7.62 -19.61
CA PRO A 35 -20.11 -7.16 -20.88
C PRO A 35 -19.14 -5.98 -20.73
N ASP A 36 -19.41 -5.08 -19.79
CA ASP A 36 -18.60 -3.90 -19.49
C ASP A 36 -17.19 -4.26 -18.98
N ARG A 37 -17.03 -5.44 -18.36
CA ARG A 37 -15.75 -5.90 -17.81
C ARG A 37 -14.79 -6.37 -18.92
N GLN A 38 -15.31 -6.85 -20.05
CA GLN A 38 -14.50 -7.29 -21.20
C GLN A 38 -13.96 -6.11 -22.02
N GLY A 39 -14.67 -4.97 -22.05
CA GLY A 39 -14.23 -3.77 -22.75
C GLY A 39 -13.14 -2.97 -22.02
N TYR A 40 -13.07 -3.09 -20.69
CA TYR A 40 -12.17 -2.33 -19.82
C TYR A 40 -11.35 -3.21 -18.87
N ASP A 41 -10.89 -4.37 -19.36
CA ASP A 41 -10.26 -5.43 -18.56
C ASP A 41 -9.05 -4.91 -17.73
N GLY A 42 -8.22 -4.04 -18.31
CA GLY A 42 -7.07 -3.45 -17.61
C GLY A 42 -7.45 -2.57 -16.41
N MET A 43 -8.56 -1.82 -16.48
CA MET A 43 -9.03 -1.00 -15.36
C MET A 43 -9.60 -1.87 -14.24
N PHE A 44 -10.34 -2.92 -14.58
CA PHE A 44 -10.87 -3.86 -13.59
C PHE A 44 -9.79 -4.72 -12.95
N ALA A 45 -8.76 -5.13 -13.69
CA ALA A 45 -7.62 -5.88 -13.14
C ALA A 45 -6.85 -5.09 -12.07
N PHE A 46 -6.67 -3.78 -12.28
CA PHE A 46 -6.06 -2.93 -11.26
C PHE A 46 -6.96 -2.82 -10.01
N GLY A 47 -8.27 -2.60 -10.20
CA GLY A 47 -9.24 -2.60 -9.10
C GLY A 47 -9.26 -3.91 -8.31
N ASP A 48 -9.21 -5.04 -9.01
CA ASP A 48 -9.15 -6.39 -8.44
C ASP A 48 -7.87 -6.60 -7.62
N SER A 49 -6.74 -6.07 -8.09
CA SER A 49 -5.48 -6.11 -7.34
C SER A 49 -5.53 -5.27 -6.05
N LEU A 50 -6.19 -4.11 -6.09
CA LEU A 50 -6.40 -3.25 -4.91
C LEU A 50 -7.35 -3.91 -3.91
N LEU A 51 -8.43 -4.52 -4.39
CA LEU A 51 -9.42 -5.21 -3.56
C LEU A 51 -8.78 -6.44 -2.89
N PHE A 52 -8.01 -7.21 -3.64
CA PHE A 52 -7.20 -8.31 -3.10
C PHE A 52 -6.23 -7.83 -2.02
N LEU A 53 -5.49 -6.75 -2.30
CA LEU A 53 -4.52 -6.19 -1.36
C LEU A 53 -5.20 -5.68 -0.07
N ALA A 54 -6.36 -5.03 -0.18
CA ALA A 54 -7.12 -4.55 0.95
C ALA A 54 -7.63 -5.72 1.83
N VAL A 55 -8.25 -6.73 1.22
CA VAL A 55 -8.76 -7.90 1.94
C VAL A 55 -7.62 -8.70 2.57
N PHE A 56 -6.54 -8.92 1.82
CA PHE A 56 -5.33 -9.57 2.33
C PHE A 56 -4.74 -8.78 3.50
N GLY A 57 -4.63 -7.45 3.39
CA GLY A 57 -4.14 -6.59 4.46
C GLY A 57 -4.95 -6.73 5.74
N VAL A 58 -6.29 -6.69 5.65
CA VAL A 58 -7.18 -6.88 6.81
C VAL A 58 -7.07 -8.29 7.38
N ALA A 59 -7.10 -9.32 6.52
CA ALA A 59 -6.96 -10.71 6.95
C ALA A 59 -5.58 -11.00 7.57
N ALA A 60 -4.53 -10.31 7.11
CA ALA A 60 -3.16 -10.44 7.59
C ALA A 60 -2.94 -9.76 8.96
N VAL A 61 -3.88 -8.96 9.48
CA VAL A 61 -3.75 -8.34 10.82
C VAL A 61 -3.65 -9.41 11.90
N VAL A 62 -4.49 -10.44 11.85
CA VAL A 62 -4.50 -11.53 12.84
C VAL A 62 -3.17 -12.30 12.88
N PRO A 63 -2.63 -12.81 11.75
CA PRO A 63 -1.32 -13.47 11.75
C PRO A 63 -0.18 -12.51 12.09
N SER A 64 -0.28 -11.22 11.74
CA SER A 64 0.70 -10.20 12.12
C SER A 64 0.73 -9.96 13.64
N CYS A 65 -0.43 -9.86 14.28
CA CYS A 65 -0.54 -9.77 15.74
C CYS A 65 0.04 -11.01 16.43
N ALA A 66 -0.25 -12.21 15.92
CA ALA A 66 0.32 -13.45 16.44
C ALA A 66 1.86 -13.49 16.27
N ALA A 67 2.38 -13.05 15.12
CA ALA A 67 3.81 -12.96 14.87
C ALA A 67 4.49 -11.98 15.85
N LEU A 68 3.94 -10.77 16.01
CA LEU A 68 4.46 -9.74 16.91
C LEU A 68 4.43 -10.19 18.38
N PHE A 69 3.39 -10.92 18.80
CA PHE A 69 3.33 -11.51 20.14
C PHE A 69 4.48 -12.51 20.38
N PHE A 70 4.81 -13.33 19.38
CA PHE A 70 5.94 -14.26 19.48
C PHE A 70 7.32 -13.60 19.37
N LEU A 71 7.42 -12.48 18.63
CA LEU A 71 8.64 -11.69 18.44
C LEU A 71 8.94 -10.72 19.59
N ARG A 72 7.98 -10.50 20.50
CA ARG A 72 8.10 -9.63 21.69
C ARG A 72 9.41 -9.83 22.49
N PRO A 73 9.95 -11.04 22.70
CA PRO A 73 11.19 -11.23 23.46
C PRO A 73 12.48 -10.86 22.69
N TYR A 74 12.44 -10.72 21.36
CA TYR A 74 13.63 -10.57 20.53
C TYR A 74 14.01 -9.10 20.31
N ARG A 75 14.93 -8.59 21.11
CA ARG A 75 15.37 -7.17 21.07
C ARG A 75 15.96 -6.73 19.72
N SER A 76 16.66 -7.62 19.01
CA SER A 76 17.25 -7.30 17.70
C SER A 76 16.19 -7.02 16.63
N PHE A 77 15.03 -7.68 16.69
CA PHE A 77 13.92 -7.43 15.77
C PHE A 77 13.37 -6.01 15.94
N TRP A 78 13.13 -5.60 17.19
CA TRP A 78 12.67 -4.25 17.51
C TRP A 78 13.69 -3.18 17.12
N SER A 79 14.98 -3.47 17.27
CA SER A 79 16.05 -2.55 16.82
C SER A 79 16.04 -2.38 15.30
N ALA A 80 15.97 -3.48 14.55
CA ALA A 80 15.90 -3.42 13.09
C ALA A 80 14.64 -2.70 12.60
N LEU A 81 13.50 -2.96 13.24
CA LEU A 81 12.23 -2.30 12.94
C LEU A 81 12.28 -0.78 13.18
N SER A 82 12.91 -0.34 14.27
CA SER A 82 13.10 1.09 14.53
C SER A 82 14.00 1.74 13.49
N VAL A 83 15.09 1.07 13.08
CA VAL A 83 15.98 1.59 12.03
C VAL A 83 15.25 1.72 10.70
N THR A 84 14.50 0.69 10.29
CA THR A 84 13.73 0.75 9.04
C THR A 84 12.65 1.83 9.11
N ALA A 85 11.96 1.98 10.24
CA ALA A 85 10.99 3.06 10.43
C ALA A 85 11.62 4.45 10.29
N VAL A 86 12.82 4.65 10.85
CA VAL A 86 13.56 5.91 10.69
C VAL A 86 13.95 6.16 9.24
N VAL A 87 14.45 5.15 8.52
CA VAL A 87 14.80 5.27 7.09
C VAL A 87 13.57 5.60 6.24
N VAL A 88 12.43 4.97 6.51
CA VAL A 88 11.18 5.27 5.80
C VAL A 88 10.71 6.69 6.12
N ALA A 89 10.78 7.12 7.37
CA ALA A 89 10.40 8.46 7.78
C ALA A 89 11.29 9.53 7.13
N THR A 90 12.62 9.33 7.10
CA THR A 90 13.53 10.28 6.45
C THR A 90 13.30 10.34 4.95
N THR A 91 13.02 9.20 4.32
CA THR A 91 12.67 9.13 2.89
C THR A 91 11.36 9.87 2.59
N ALA A 92 10.33 9.68 3.43
CA ALA A 92 9.05 10.35 3.28
C ALA A 92 9.17 11.87 3.45
N VAL A 93 9.97 12.33 4.41
CA VAL A 93 10.27 13.76 4.60
C VAL A 93 11.00 14.32 3.38
N ALA A 94 11.99 13.60 2.83
CA ALA A 94 12.68 14.02 1.61
C ALA A 94 11.73 14.13 0.42
N ALA A 95 10.87 13.13 0.23
CA ALA A 95 9.85 13.13 -0.83
C ALA A 95 8.84 14.28 -0.67
N PHE A 96 8.48 14.63 0.58
CA PHE A 96 7.59 15.76 0.86
C PHE A 96 8.23 17.10 0.50
N PHE A 97 9.51 17.29 0.82
CA PHE A 97 10.24 18.50 0.42
C PHE A 97 10.40 18.59 -1.10
N ASP A 98 10.66 17.48 -1.78
CA ASP A 98 10.73 17.42 -3.25
C ASP A 98 9.38 17.78 -3.89
N TYR A 99 8.28 17.29 -3.32
CA TYR A 99 6.93 17.65 -3.74
C TYR A 99 6.64 19.15 -3.56
N LEU A 100 7.04 19.76 -2.43
CA LEU A 100 6.87 21.20 -2.23
C LEU A 100 7.75 22.03 -3.17
N ALA A 101 8.98 21.57 -3.43
CA ALA A 101 9.89 22.24 -4.35
C ALA A 101 9.37 22.20 -5.80
N SER A 102 8.88 21.05 -6.27
CA SER A 102 8.24 20.92 -7.59
C SER A 102 6.99 21.78 -7.69
N GLN A 103 6.13 21.77 -6.67
CA GLN A 103 4.92 22.59 -6.65
C GLN A 103 5.24 24.11 -6.67
N GLY A 104 6.31 24.54 -5.98
CA GLY A 104 6.79 25.92 -6.02
C GLY A 104 7.40 26.33 -7.37
N ALA A 105 8.15 25.44 -8.01
CA ALA A 105 8.73 25.67 -9.34
C ALA A 105 7.65 25.83 -10.43
N ASP A 106 6.63 24.97 -10.38
CA ASP A 106 5.50 25.03 -11.30
C ASP A 106 4.62 26.26 -11.02
N ALA A 107 4.30 26.55 -9.75
CA ALA A 107 3.46 27.69 -9.38
C ALA A 107 4.03 29.03 -9.88
N HIS A 108 5.34 29.25 -9.80
CA HIS A 108 5.98 30.45 -10.34
C HIS A 108 5.97 30.49 -11.88
N SER A 109 6.14 29.34 -12.56
CA SER A 109 6.18 29.29 -14.02
C SER A 109 4.80 29.50 -14.64
N VAL A 110 3.78 28.77 -14.14
CA VAL A 110 2.44 28.87 -14.73
C VAL A 110 1.79 30.20 -14.32
N ALA A 111 1.84 30.63 -13.06
CA ALA A 111 1.21 31.89 -12.64
C ALA A 111 1.82 33.12 -13.35
N ASN A 112 3.13 33.11 -13.65
CA ASN A 112 3.77 34.16 -14.45
C ASN A 112 3.34 34.11 -15.92
N ALA A 113 3.14 32.92 -16.50
CA ALA A 113 2.62 32.77 -17.86
C ALA A 113 1.17 33.24 -18.00
N TRP A 114 0.30 32.92 -17.01
CA TRP A 114 -1.10 33.36 -16.99
C TRP A 114 -1.22 34.87 -16.73
N SER A 115 -0.39 35.44 -15.84
CA SER A 115 -0.38 36.89 -15.58
C SER A 115 0.18 37.71 -16.75
N ALA A 116 1.16 37.18 -17.49
CA ALA A 116 1.64 37.80 -18.74
C ALA A 116 0.55 37.86 -19.83
N LEU A 117 -0.35 36.87 -19.88
CA LEU A 117 -1.50 36.84 -20.80
C LEU A 117 -2.70 37.69 -20.31
N ALA A 118 -2.74 38.04 -19.02
CA ALA A 118 -3.83 38.82 -18.44
C ALA A 118 -3.67 40.34 -18.60
N VAL A 119 -2.44 40.88 -18.72
CA VAL A 119 -2.17 42.32 -18.61
C VAL A 119 -2.33 43.15 -19.91
N ARG A 120 -2.62 42.57 -21.08
CA ARG A 120 -2.90 43.37 -22.28
C ARG A 120 -4.28 43.13 -22.86
N ARG A 121 -5.27 43.76 -22.23
CA ARG A 121 -6.56 44.08 -22.86
C ARG A 121 -7.15 45.33 -22.21
N PHE A 122 -6.57 46.46 -22.57
CA PHE A 122 -7.22 47.77 -22.67
C PHE A 122 -6.65 48.47 -23.90
#